data_AF-A0A4D8R690-F1
#
_entry.id   AF-A0A4D8R690-F1
#
_cell.length_a   1.000
_cell.length_b   1.000
_cell.length_c   1.000
_cell.angle_alpha   90.00
_cell.angle_beta   90.00
_cell.angle_gamma   90.00
#
_symmetry.space_group_name_H-M   'P 1'
#
loop_
_entity.id
_entity.type
_entity.pdbx_description
1 polymer ?
#
loop_
_entity_poly.entity_id
_entity_poly.type
_entity_poly.pdbx_seq_one_letter_code
_entity_poly.pdbx_strand_id
1 'polypeptide(L)'
;MTAQELIAWRERLGLTQPQAAFALGVSLRGYQKREADEAPIDREAQLATRYLEEHPDELPWVLRFNTGRAMHRADTEGPRATAGVELFNAKEEALSRAFELLDADIQAAPHLRQVGPAGTELDHSEIRTLLAQLS
;
A
#
# COMPACT_ATOMS: atom_id res chain seq x y z
N MET A 1 -7.16 -20.07 -14.49
CA MET A 1 -6.71 -18.67 -14.54
C MET A 1 -5.41 -18.63 -15.31
N THR A 2 -5.29 -17.81 -16.34
CA THR A 2 -4.07 -17.54 -17.10
C THR A 2 -3.31 -16.34 -16.54
N ALA A 3 -2.06 -16.13 -16.97
CA ALA A 3 -1.29 -14.93 -16.63
C ALA A 3 -2.04 -13.63 -17.01
N GLN A 4 -2.68 -13.61 -18.19
CA GLN A 4 -3.46 -12.46 -18.64
C GLN A 4 -4.71 -12.21 -17.79
N GLU A 5 -5.39 -13.27 -17.34
CA GLU A 5 -6.53 -13.15 -16.43
C GLU A 5 -6.09 -12.63 -15.06
N LEU A 6 -4.91 -13.00 -14.57
CA LEU A 6 -4.34 -12.48 -13.32
C LEU A 6 -3.98 -11.00 -13.43
N ILE A 7 -3.35 -10.58 -14.54
CA ILE A 7 -3.08 -9.16 -14.83
C ILE A 7 -4.40 -8.38 -14.88
N ALA A 8 -5.39 -8.89 -15.60
CA ALA A 8 -6.70 -8.24 -15.72
C ALA A 8 -7.45 -8.16 -14.39
N TRP A 9 -7.33 -9.18 -13.52
CA TRP A 9 -7.84 -9.14 -12.15
C TRP A 9 -7.18 -8.01 -11.36
N ARG A 10 -5.84 -7.97 -11.36
CA ARG A 10 -5.06 -6.96 -10.65
C ARG A 10 -5.43 -5.54 -11.10
N GLU A 11 -5.49 -5.32 -12.41
CA GLU A 11 -5.80 -4.01 -13.00
C GLU A 11 -7.23 -3.57 -12.71
N ARG A 12 -8.20 -4.49 -12.75
CA ARG A 12 -9.60 -4.21 -12.41
C ARG A 12 -9.77 -3.76 -10.96
N LEU A 13 -8.98 -4.33 -10.05
CA LEU A 13 -8.95 -3.92 -8.64
C LEU A 13 -8.02 -2.72 -8.38
N GLY A 14 -7.32 -2.21 -9.39
CA GLY A 14 -6.40 -1.08 -9.24
C GLY A 14 -5.11 -1.41 -8.47
N LEU A 15 -4.74 -2.69 -8.39
CA LEU A 15 -3.60 -3.20 -7.64
C LEU A 15 -2.27 -3.01 -8.40
N THR A 16 -1.23 -2.63 -7.65
CA THR A 16 0.16 -2.78 -8.11
C THR A 16 0.62 -4.22 -7.88
N GLN A 17 1.68 -4.67 -8.57
CA GLN A 17 2.21 -6.03 -8.37
C GLN A 17 2.59 -6.33 -6.90
N PRO A 18 3.25 -5.42 -6.14
CA PRO A 18 3.51 -5.64 -4.72
C PRO A 18 2.25 -5.85 -3.89
N GLN A 19 1.19 -5.09 -4.17
CA GLN A 19 -0.07 -5.22 -3.45
C GLN A 19 -0.80 -6.51 -3.78
N ALA A 20 -0.82 -6.91 -5.05
CA ALA A 20 -1.40 -8.17 -5.46
C ALA A 20 -0.67 -9.37 -4.85
N ALA A 21 0.68 -9.31 -4.81
CA ALA A 21 1.48 -10.33 -4.15
C ALA A 21 1.15 -10.42 -2.66
N PHE A 22 1.07 -9.27 -1.99
CA PHE A 22 0.72 -9.16 -0.58
C PHE A 22 -0.69 -9.71 -0.30
N ALA A 23 -1.69 -9.29 -1.08
CA ALA A 23 -3.08 -9.73 -0.95
C ALA A 23 -3.24 -11.26 -1.16
N LEU A 24 -2.45 -11.85 -2.05
CA LEU A 24 -2.44 -13.30 -2.28
C LEU A 24 -1.52 -14.07 -1.33
N GLY A 25 -0.85 -13.40 -0.38
CA GLY A 25 0.05 -14.05 0.57
C GLY A 25 1.30 -14.67 -0.07
N VAL A 26 1.75 -14.15 -1.21
CA VAL A 26 2.92 -14.67 -1.94
C VAL A 26 4.04 -13.64 -2.04
N SER A 27 5.27 -14.11 -2.28
CA SER A 27 6.38 -13.21 -2.57
C SER A 27 6.15 -12.41 -3.86
N LEU A 28 6.63 -11.17 -3.92
CA LEU A 28 6.57 -10.33 -5.13
C LEU A 28 7.18 -11.05 -6.34
N ARG A 29 8.34 -11.69 -6.17
CA ARG A 29 8.99 -12.45 -7.23
C ARG A 29 8.12 -13.62 -7.72
N GLY A 30 7.49 -14.34 -6.80
CA GLY A 30 6.58 -15.44 -7.14
C GLY A 30 5.37 -14.95 -7.93
N TYR A 31 4.80 -13.82 -7.52
CA TYR A 31 3.70 -13.16 -8.23
C TYR A 31 4.11 -12.71 -9.64
N GLN A 32 5.27 -12.03 -9.77
CA GLN A 32 5.77 -11.57 -11.06
C GLN A 32 5.99 -12.71 -12.06
N LYS A 33 6.48 -13.87 -11.59
CA LYS A 33 6.61 -15.06 -12.45
C LYS A 33 5.27 -15.57 -12.96
N ARG A 34 4.20 -15.47 -12.16
CA ARG A 34 2.85 -15.85 -12.59
C ARG A 34 2.31 -14.92 -13.67
N GLU A 35 2.53 -13.60 -13.54
CA GLU A 35 2.15 -12.63 -14.58
C GLU A 35 3.00 -12.76 -15.86
N ALA A 36 4.26 -13.23 -15.74
CA ALA A 36 5.13 -13.51 -16.88
C ALA A 36 4.90 -14.89 -17.53
N ASP A 37 3.90 -15.66 -17.08
CA ASP A 37 3.62 -17.03 -17.52
C ASP A 37 4.80 -18.01 -17.30
N GLU A 38 5.73 -17.67 -16.38
CA GLU A 38 6.89 -18.48 -16.00
C GLU A 38 6.60 -19.44 -14.83
N ALA A 39 5.45 -19.28 -14.17
CA ALA A 39 5.03 -20.12 -13.06
C ALA A 39 3.51 -20.35 -13.11
N PRO A 40 3.03 -21.57 -12.79
CA PRO A 40 1.61 -21.85 -12.79
C PRO A 40 0.89 -21.06 -11.69
N ILE A 41 -0.38 -20.73 -11.95
CA ILE A 41 -1.27 -20.14 -10.96
C ILE A 41 -2.09 -21.25 -10.32
N ASP A 42 -1.72 -21.60 -9.10
CA ASP A 42 -2.35 -22.66 -8.31
C ASP A 42 -3.82 -22.37 -7.98
N ARG A 43 -4.52 -23.42 -7.53
CA ARG A 43 -5.95 -23.34 -7.22
C ARG A 43 -6.23 -22.39 -6.06
N GLU A 44 -5.34 -22.30 -5.10
CA GLU A 44 -5.46 -21.41 -3.93
C GLU A 44 -5.45 -19.95 -4.36
N ALA A 45 -4.50 -19.55 -5.21
CA ALA A 45 -4.46 -18.21 -5.77
C ALA A 45 -5.72 -17.89 -6.59
N GLN A 46 -6.26 -18.85 -7.34
CA GLN A 46 -7.50 -18.65 -8.08
C GLN A 46 -8.74 -18.48 -7.19
N LEU A 47 -8.76 -19.10 -6.02
CA LEU A 47 -9.84 -18.93 -5.05
C LEU A 47 -9.68 -17.59 -4.32
N ALA A 48 -8.45 -17.25 -3.93
CA ALA A 48 -8.14 -15.98 -3.28
C ALA A 48 -8.46 -14.77 -4.18
N THR A 49 -8.18 -14.83 -5.49
CA THR A 49 -8.55 -13.73 -6.40
C THR A 49 -10.06 -13.49 -6.46
N ARG A 50 -10.87 -14.55 -6.50
CA ARG A 50 -12.34 -14.45 -6.49
C ARG A 50 -12.86 -13.92 -5.17
N TYR A 51 -12.33 -14.44 -4.06
CA TYR A 51 -12.67 -13.97 -2.72
C TYR A 51 -12.44 -12.45 -2.60
N LEU A 52 -11.27 -11.96 -3.01
CA LEU A 52 -10.93 -10.54 -2.94
C LEU A 52 -11.75 -9.66 -3.91
N GLU A 53 -12.32 -10.23 -4.97
CA GLU A 53 -13.30 -9.52 -5.80
C GLU A 53 -14.65 -9.33 -5.09
N GLU A 54 -15.05 -10.30 -4.27
CA GLU A 54 -16.29 -10.27 -3.48
C GLU A 54 -16.12 -9.47 -2.17
N HIS A 55 -14.89 -9.37 -1.65
CA HIS A 55 -14.53 -8.73 -0.39
C HIS A 55 -13.51 -7.59 -0.58
N PRO A 56 -13.90 -6.49 -1.24
CA PRO A 56 -12.99 -5.40 -1.56
C PRO A 56 -12.49 -4.59 -0.34
N ASP A 57 -13.17 -4.72 0.79
CA ASP A 57 -12.78 -4.16 2.08
C ASP A 57 -11.56 -4.84 2.69
N GLU A 58 -11.27 -6.09 2.29
CA GLU A 58 -10.08 -6.84 2.72
C GLU A 58 -8.85 -6.59 1.85
N LEU A 59 -8.98 -5.76 0.81
CA LEU A 59 -7.84 -5.39 -0.02
C LEU A 59 -6.87 -4.48 0.73
N PRO A 60 -5.57 -4.59 0.44
CA PRO A 60 -4.55 -3.95 1.25
C PRO A 60 -4.54 -2.43 1.11
N TRP A 61 -4.27 -1.79 2.23
CA TRP A 61 -3.98 -0.37 2.32
C TRP A 61 -2.50 -0.10 2.07
N VAL A 62 -2.21 0.94 1.30
CA VAL A 62 -0.85 1.41 1.04
C VAL A 62 -0.63 2.69 1.82
N LEU A 63 0.40 2.70 2.64
CA LEU A 63 0.95 3.93 3.21
C LEU A 63 2.17 4.33 2.40
N ARG A 64 2.11 5.51 1.79
CA ARG A 64 3.26 6.17 1.19
C ARG A 64 3.63 7.34 2.05
N PHE A 65 4.92 7.55 2.28
CA PHE A 65 5.37 8.67 3.07
C PHE A 65 6.71 9.19 2.56
N ASN A 66 6.97 10.44 2.86
CA ASN A 66 8.29 11.03 2.74
C ASN A 66 8.60 11.70 4.08
N THR A 67 9.68 11.27 4.73
CA THR A 67 10.19 11.85 5.97
C THR A 67 11.44 12.63 5.63
N GLY A 68 11.55 13.90 6.00
CA GLY A 68 12.75 14.66 5.62
C GLY A 68 12.72 16.16 5.87
N ARG A 69 13.85 16.67 6.35
CA ARG A 69 14.16 18.11 6.39
C ARG A 69 14.68 18.52 5.01
N ALA A 70 13.98 19.39 4.29
CA ALA A 70 14.61 20.11 3.18
C ALA A 70 15.69 21.06 3.75
N MET A 71 16.93 20.59 3.89
CA MET A 71 18.04 21.45 4.30
C MET A 71 18.52 22.29 3.12
N HIS A 72 18.16 23.57 3.13
CA HIS A 72 18.75 24.60 2.28
C HIS A 72 20.02 25.24 2.90
N ARG A 73 20.87 24.48 3.60
CA ARG A 73 22.18 24.98 4.06
C ARG A 73 23.29 23.97 3.85
N ALA A 74 24.37 24.46 3.26
CA ALA A 74 25.43 23.69 2.63
C ALA A 74 26.32 22.86 3.57
N ASP A 75 26.23 22.99 4.89
CA ASP A 75 27.27 22.48 5.80
C ASP A 75 26.77 21.72 7.05
N THR A 76 25.61 21.08 6.98
CA THR A 76 25.15 20.22 8.08
C THR A 76 24.63 18.89 7.56
N GLU A 77 25.22 17.78 8.02
CA GLU A 77 24.73 16.41 7.83
C GLU A 77 23.39 16.21 8.56
N GLY A 78 22.33 16.81 8.01
CA GLY A 78 20.96 16.54 8.46
C GLY A 78 20.47 15.19 7.92
N PRO A 79 19.46 14.58 8.58
CA PRO A 79 18.85 13.35 8.08
C PRO A 79 18.24 13.59 6.70
N ARG A 80 18.61 12.72 5.74
CA ARG A 80 18.13 12.75 4.35
C ARG A 80 16.63 12.49 4.28
N ALA A 81 15.98 13.12 3.31
CA ALA A 81 14.62 12.77 2.97
C ALA A 81 14.53 11.28 2.56
N THR A 82 13.63 10.53 3.19
CA THR A 82 13.42 9.10 3.01
C THR A 82 11.98 8.89 2.54
N ALA A 83 11.83 8.44 1.30
CA ALA A 83 10.55 7.98 0.80
C ALA A 83 10.35 6.51 1.18
N GLY A 84 9.18 6.18 1.74
CA GLY A 84 8.82 4.83 2.14
C GLY A 84 7.45 4.41 1.60
N VAL A 85 7.27 3.11 1.42
CA VAL A 85 6.00 2.47 1.04
C VAL A 85 5.80 1.25 1.93
N GLU A 86 4.70 1.21 2.67
CA GLU A 86 4.31 0.12 3.57
C GLU A 86 2.91 -0.38 3.18
N LEU A 87 2.66 -1.69 3.36
CA LEU A 87 1.41 -2.37 3.02
C LEU A 87 0.76 -2.94 4.28
N PHE A 88 -0.55 -2.78 4.40
CA PHE A 88 -1.35 -3.17 5.56
C PHE A 88 -2.59 -3.93 5.12
N ASN A 89 -3.03 -4.89 5.95
CA ASN A 89 -4.27 -5.61 5.71
C ASN A 89 -5.51 -4.83 6.17
N ALA A 90 -5.34 -3.90 7.11
CA ALA A 90 -6.43 -3.13 7.70
C ALA A 90 -6.17 -1.62 7.65
N LYS A 91 -7.26 -0.85 7.54
CA LYS A 91 -7.22 0.62 7.54
C LYS A 91 -6.65 1.15 8.86
N GLU A 92 -7.03 0.53 9.98
CA GLU A 92 -6.66 0.93 11.33
C GLU A 92 -5.15 0.80 11.57
N GLU A 93 -4.53 -0.27 11.07
CA GLU A 93 -3.08 -0.47 11.14
C GLU A 93 -2.34 0.58 10.32
N ALA A 94 -2.82 0.85 9.11
CA ALA A 94 -2.24 1.85 8.23
C ALA A 94 -2.35 3.27 8.83
N LEU A 95 -3.50 3.59 9.46
CA LEU A 95 -3.71 4.85 10.17
C LEU A 95 -2.83 4.96 11.41
N SER A 96 -2.75 3.90 12.23
CA SER A 96 -1.87 3.88 13.40
C SER A 96 -0.42 4.18 13.00
N ARG A 97 0.06 3.53 11.94
CA ARG A 97 1.39 3.79 11.40
C ARG A 97 1.55 5.21 10.89
N ALA A 98 0.55 5.75 10.19
CA ALA A 98 0.58 7.13 9.71
C ALA A 98 0.65 8.13 10.87
N PHE A 99 -0.06 7.88 11.96
CA PHE A 99 -0.02 8.72 13.17
C PHE A 99 1.34 8.65 13.86
N GLU A 100 1.95 7.47 13.98
CA GLU A 100 3.32 7.32 14.49
C GLU A 100 4.32 8.15 13.68
N LEU A 101 4.19 8.15 12.34
CA LEU A 101 5.06 8.95 11.47
C LEU A 101 4.86 10.46 11.68
N LEU A 102 3.62 10.91 11.91
CA LEU A 102 3.31 12.32 12.19
C LEU A 102 3.84 12.79 13.56
N ASP A 103 3.81 11.91 14.57
CA ASP A 103 4.31 12.21 15.91
C ASP A 103 5.85 12.23 15.94
N ALA A 104 6.48 11.28 15.24
CA ALA A 104 7.93 11.20 15.13
C ALA A 104 8.55 12.32 14.27
N ASP A 105 7.81 12.85 13.29
CA ASP A 105 8.23 13.94 12.42
C ASP A 105 7.07 14.89 12.12
N ILE A 106 7.13 16.10 12.70
CA ILE A 106 6.13 17.17 12.51
C ILE A 106 5.94 17.52 11.02
N GLN A 107 6.89 17.19 10.13
CA GLN A 107 6.84 17.43 8.69
C GLN A 107 6.58 16.17 7.84
N ALA A 108 6.31 15.00 8.44
CA ALA A 108 5.97 13.80 7.67
C ALA A 108 4.74 14.09 6.79
N ALA A 109 4.79 13.70 5.52
CA ALA A 109 3.66 13.77 4.60
C ALA A 109 3.14 12.37 4.25
N PRO A 110 2.52 11.64 5.20
CA PRO A 110 1.89 10.37 4.90
C PRO A 110 0.70 10.57 3.96
N HIS A 111 0.52 9.58 3.11
CA HIS A 111 -0.54 9.49 2.13
C HIS A 111 -1.02 8.04 2.11
N LEU A 112 -2.29 7.84 2.45
CA LEU A 112 -2.91 6.52 2.56
C LEU A 112 -3.82 6.28 1.37
N ARG A 113 -3.80 5.05 0.86
CA ARG A 113 -4.70 4.65 -0.22
C ARG A 113 -5.14 3.21 -0.05
N GLN A 114 -6.46 2.98 -0.02
CA GLN A 114 -7.04 1.66 -0.25
C GLN A 114 -6.96 1.31 -1.73
N VAL A 115 -6.73 0.05 -2.02
CA VAL A 115 -6.88 -0.43 -3.39
C VAL A 115 -8.09 -1.34 -3.50
N GLY A 116 -8.91 -1.12 -4.53
CA GLY A 116 -10.18 -1.81 -4.72
C GLY A 116 -11.36 -0.88 -5.01
N PRO A 117 -12.58 -1.43 -5.10
CA PRO A 117 -13.84 -0.73 -5.42
C PRO A 117 -14.17 0.55 -4.66
N ALA A 118 -13.56 0.81 -3.51
CA ALA A 118 -13.72 2.07 -2.80
C ALA A 118 -12.61 3.09 -3.09
N GLY A 119 -11.47 2.66 -3.64
CA GLY A 119 -10.34 3.48 -4.09
C GLY A 119 -9.90 4.57 -3.12
N THR A 120 -10.23 4.42 -1.84
CA THR A 120 -10.32 5.54 -0.91
C THR A 120 -8.92 6.03 -0.63
N GLU A 121 -8.70 7.30 -0.93
CA GLU A 121 -7.43 7.98 -0.73
C GLU A 121 -7.62 8.95 0.43
N LEU A 122 -6.69 8.94 1.38
CA LEU A 122 -6.63 9.90 2.48
C LEU A 122 -5.31 10.65 2.37
N ASP A 123 -5.42 11.96 2.18
CA ASP A 123 -4.27 12.84 2.10
C ASP A 123 -3.73 13.24 3.48
N HIS A 124 -2.61 13.94 3.47
CA HIS A 124 -1.96 14.40 4.69
C HIS A 124 -2.87 15.26 5.59
N SER A 125 -3.69 16.13 4.99
CA SER A 125 -4.59 17.04 5.72
C SER A 125 -5.75 16.29 6.37
N GLU A 126 -6.29 15.28 5.69
CA GLU A 126 -7.33 14.40 6.21
C GLU A 126 -6.80 13.54 7.35
N ILE A 127 -5.61 12.95 7.20
CA ILE A 127 -4.96 12.15 8.25
C ILE A 127 -4.69 13.01 9.50
N ARG A 128 -4.24 14.26 9.34
CA ARG A 128 -4.08 15.19 10.48
C ARG A 128 -5.40 15.52 11.17
N THR A 129 -6.46 15.70 10.39
CA THR A 129 -7.79 15.98 10.93
C THR A 129 -8.30 14.80 11.77
N LEU A 130 -8.08 13.57 11.29
CA LEU A 130 -8.42 12.36 12.03
C LEU A 130 -7.61 12.24 13.33
N LEU A 131 -6.31 12.53 13.30
CA LEU A 131 -5.46 12.53 14.50
C LEU A 131 -5.97 13.53 15.55
N ALA A 132 -6.32 14.75 15.10
CA ALA A 132 -6.83 15.80 15.98
C ALA A 132 -8.18 15.46 16.64
N GLN A 133 -9.00 14.62 16.02
CA GLN A 133 -10.29 14.16 16.59
C GLN A 133 -10.12 13.09 17.67
N LEU A 134 -8.96 12.42 17.74
CA LEU A 134 -8.65 11.37 18.70
C LEU A 134 -7.89 11.90 19.95
N SER A 135 -7.50 13.18 19.95
CA SER A 135 -6.74 13.86 21.01
C SER A 135 -7.65 14.65 21.94
#